data_AF-A0A495YV92-F1
#
_entry.id   AF-A0A495YV92-F1
#
_cell.length_a   1.000
_cell.length_b   1.000
_cell.length_c   1.000
_cell.angle_alpha   90.00
_cell.angle_beta   90.00
_cell.angle_gamma   90.00
#
_symmetry.space_group_name_H-M   'P 1'
#
loop_
_entity.id
_entity.type
_entity.pdbx_description
1 polymer ?
#
loop_
_entity_poly.entity_id
_entity_poly.type
_entity_poly.pdbx_seq_one_letter_code
_entity_poly.pdbx_strand_id
1 'polypeptide(L)'
;MGTIFTDLQNKFDGKPVLFVTLDFTNRTTHYQSELLTSALGMGEAYKANQGTGFILLIDSQTRDISARLTSKQTLKEMSAAINQQLQK
;
A
#
# COMPACT_ATOMS: atom_id res chain seq x y z
N MET A 1 -11.90 -0.26 -1.29
CA MET A 1 -11.53 -0.17 0.13
C MET A 1 -12.30 1.00 0.69
N GLY A 2 -13.23 0.79 1.63
CA GLY A 2 -13.98 1.89 2.25
C GLY A 2 -13.12 2.69 3.22
N THR A 3 -13.67 3.04 4.39
CA THR A 3 -12.96 3.78 5.46
C THR A 3 -11.74 3.04 6.03
N ILE A 4 -11.62 1.73 5.78
CA ILE A 4 -10.56 0.86 6.30
C ILE A 4 -9.15 1.42 6.04
N PHE A 5 -8.90 2.04 4.88
CA PHE A 5 -7.59 2.62 4.58
C PHE A 5 -7.25 3.76 5.55
N THR A 6 -8.20 4.68 5.76
CA THR A 6 -8.06 5.79 6.70
C THR A 6 -7.96 5.28 8.14
N ASP A 7 -8.70 4.24 8.50
CA ASP A 7 -8.61 3.61 9.82
C ASP A 7 -7.22 3.02 10.09
N LEU A 8 -6.59 2.42 9.06
CA LEU A 8 -5.21 1.97 9.14
C LEU A 8 -4.24 3.15 9.28
N GLN A 9 -4.39 4.22 8.49
CA GLN A 9 -3.54 5.41 8.60
C GLN A 9 -3.57 5.97 10.02
N ASN A 10 -4.77 6.16 10.59
CA ASN A 10 -4.94 6.68 11.95
C ASN A 10 -4.33 5.75 13.01
N LYS A 11 -4.46 4.44 12.83
CA LYS A 11 -3.94 3.44 13.79
C LYS A 11 -2.41 3.33 13.78
N PHE A 12 -1.80 3.60 12.64
CA PHE A 12 -0.34 3.55 12.44
C PHE A 12 0.28 4.94 12.43
N ASP A 13 -0.46 5.96 12.84
CA ASP A 13 0.07 7.31 12.98
C ASP A 13 1.26 7.33 13.97
N GLY A 14 2.30 8.08 13.61
CA GLY A 14 3.58 8.11 14.33
C GLY A 14 4.45 6.84 14.23
N LYS A 15 4.01 5.80 13.51
CA LYS A 15 4.85 4.61 13.22
C LYS A 15 5.60 4.75 11.90
N PRO A 16 6.71 4.02 11.69
CA PRO A 16 7.48 4.08 10.44
C PRO A 16 6.78 3.32 9.29
N VAL A 17 5.55 3.73 8.95
CA VAL A 17 4.74 3.17 7.85
C VAL A 17 4.35 4.31 6.92
N LEU A 18 4.75 4.21 5.64
CA LEU A 18 4.34 5.15 4.61
C LEU A 18 3.09 4.61 3.89
N PHE A 19 1.99 5.36 3.96
CA PHE A 19 0.78 5.05 3.21
C PHE A 19 0.74 5.88 1.93
N VAL A 20 0.59 5.20 0.78
CA VAL A 20 0.49 5.83 -0.54
C VAL A 20 -0.77 5.35 -1.24
N THR A 21 -1.54 6.29 -1.77
CA THR A 21 -2.70 5.99 -2.61
C THR A 21 -2.31 6.15 -4.07
N LEU A 22 -2.54 5.11 -4.86
CA LEU A 22 -2.37 5.14 -6.30
C LEU A 22 -3.75 5.28 -6.96
N ASP A 23 -3.93 6.39 -7.68
CA ASP A 23 -5.19 6.68 -8.35
C ASP A 23 -5.09 6.35 -9.84
N PHE A 24 -5.91 5.40 -10.27
CA PHE A 24 -5.99 4.91 -11.65
C PHE A 24 -7.25 5.42 -12.38
N THR A 25 -7.97 6.39 -11.81
CA THR A 25 -9.28 6.85 -12.32
C THR A 25 -9.19 7.53 -13.68
N ASN A 26 -8.11 8.28 -13.95
CA ASN A 26 -7.91 8.93 -15.24
C ASN A 26 -6.43 8.92 -15.65
N ARG A 27 -6.16 9.28 -16.90
CA ARG A 27 -4.80 9.25 -17.47
C ARG A 27 -3.80 10.13 -16.73
N THR A 28 -4.22 11.30 -16.24
CA THR A 28 -3.35 12.22 -15.52
C THR A 28 -2.96 11.65 -14.16
N THR A 29 -3.93 11.18 -13.38
CA THR A 29 -3.68 10.62 -12.04
C THR A 29 -2.96 9.27 -12.10
N HIS A 30 -3.22 8.49 -13.15
CA HIS A 30 -2.45 7.29 -13.47
C HIS A 30 -0.96 7.62 -13.67
N TYR A 31 -0.65 8.59 -14.55
CA TYR A 31 0.73 8.99 -14.82
C TYR A 31 1.42 9.55 -13.57
N GLN A 32 0.72 10.35 -12.76
CA GLN A 32 1.23 10.82 -11.47
C GLN A 32 1.54 9.67 -10.51
N SER A 33 0.68 8.65 -10.46
CA SER A 33 0.89 7.45 -9.63
C SER A 33 2.10 6.63 -10.11
N GLU A 34 2.31 6.54 -11.42
CA GLU A 34 3.50 5.90 -12.01
C GLU A 34 4.79 6.66 -11.67
N LEU A 35 4.77 7.99 -11.77
CA LEU A 35 5.92 8.82 -11.38
C LEU A 35 6.23 8.70 -9.89
N LEU A 36 5.20 8.73 -9.03
CA LEU A 36 5.33 8.60 -7.59
C LEU A 36 5.97 7.25 -7.22
N THR A 37 5.45 6.15 -7.77
CA THR A 37 6.01 4.82 -7.51
C THR A 37 7.42 4.67 -8.05
N SER A 38 7.73 5.29 -9.19
CA SER A 38 9.09 5.32 -9.74
C SER A 38 10.05 6.06 -8.81
N ALA A 39 9.66 7.22 -8.27
CA ALA A 39 10.46 7.98 -7.31
C ALA A 39 10.72 7.22 -5.99
N LEU A 40 9.75 6.38 -5.59
CA LEU A 40 9.88 5.50 -4.43
C LEU A 40 10.66 4.19 -4.72
N GLY A 41 11.09 3.97 -5.96
CA GLY A 41 11.76 2.73 -6.37
C GLY A 41 10.82 1.51 -6.46
N MET A 42 9.51 1.74 -6.52
CA MET A 42 8.44 0.73 -6.54
C MET A 42 7.81 0.54 -7.92
N GLY A 43 8.44 1.05 -8.99
CA GLY A 43 7.90 1.01 -10.35
C GLY A 43 7.63 -0.41 -10.87
N GLU A 44 8.43 -1.40 -10.49
CA GLU A 44 8.19 -2.81 -10.86
C GLU A 44 6.95 -3.38 -10.15
N ALA A 45 6.83 -3.15 -8.84
CA ALA A 45 5.66 -3.56 -8.07
C ALA A 45 4.37 -2.93 -8.62
N TYR A 46 4.44 -1.65 -9.03
CA TYR A 46 3.35 -0.93 -9.69
C TYR A 46 2.93 -1.59 -11.02
N LYS A 47 3.90 -1.88 -11.90
CA LYS A 47 3.63 -2.51 -13.21
C LYS A 47 3.09 -3.94 -13.07
N ALA A 48 3.61 -4.70 -12.11
CA ALA A 48 3.18 -6.09 -11.87
C ALA A 48 1.79 -6.18 -11.21
N ASN A 49 1.32 -5.11 -10.56
CA ASN A 49 0.08 -5.11 -9.80
C ASN A 49 -0.83 -3.95 -10.20
N GLN A 50 -1.21 -3.91 -11.48
CA GLN A 50 -2.23 -2.96 -11.92
C GLN A 50 -3.62 -3.36 -11.43
N GLY A 51 -4.39 -2.38 -10.99
CA GLY A 51 -5.76 -2.56 -10.53
C GLY A 51 -6.05 -1.84 -9.22
N THR A 52 -7.33 -1.80 -8.86
CA THR A 52 -7.84 -1.14 -7.64
C THR A 52 -8.39 -2.16 -6.64
N GLY A 53 -8.68 -1.71 -5.42
CA GLY A 53 -9.38 -2.53 -4.42
C GLY A 53 -8.51 -3.38 -3.50
N PHE A 54 -7.20 -3.17 -3.53
CA PHE A 54 -6.24 -3.84 -2.64
C PHE A 54 -5.16 -2.85 -2.18
N ILE A 55 -4.43 -3.22 -1.12
CA ILE A 55 -3.23 -2.57 -0.63
C ILE A 55 -2.08 -3.57 -0.76
N LEU A 56 -0.92 -3.10 -1.20
CA LEU A 56 0.31 -3.88 -1.14
C LEU A 56 1.12 -3.42 0.08
N LEU A 57 1.60 -4.38 0.86
CA LEU A 57 2.63 -4.16 1.85
C LEU A 57 3.97 -4.42 1.19
N ILE A 58 4.81 -3.40 1.15
CA ILE A 58 6.13 -3.45 0.54
C ILE A 58 7.16 -3.24 1.64
N ASP A 59 8.15 -4.12 1.71
CA ASP A 59 9.30 -3.95 2.59
C ASP A 59 10.17 -2.80 2.06
N SER A 60 10.49 -1.82 2.91
CA SER A 60 11.26 -0.65 2.46
C SER A 60 12.73 -0.94 2.19
N GLN A 61 13.28 -2.01 2.77
CA GLN A 61 14.68 -2.42 2.60
C GLN A 61 14.84 -3.31 1.37
N THR A 62 14.00 -4.34 1.24
CA THR A 62 14.13 -5.31 0.13
C THR A 62 13.32 -4.93 -1.11
N ARG A 63 12.32 -4.05 -0.96
CA ARG A 63 11.33 -3.68 -1.99
C ARG A 63 10.42 -4.83 -2.42
N ASP A 64 10.43 -5.93 -1.68
CA ASP A 64 9.56 -7.07 -1.95
C ASP A 64 8.14 -6.82 -1.45
N ILE A 65 7.17 -7.40 -2.16
CA ILE A 65 5.78 -7.41 -1.73
C ILE A 65 5.63 -8.47 -0.63
N SER A 66 5.50 -8.03 0.60
CA SER A 66 5.37 -8.90 1.77
C SER A 66 3.94 -9.42 1.97
N ALA A 67 2.94 -8.66 1.53
CA ALA A 67 1.55 -9.09 1.57
C ALA A 67 0.65 -8.28 0.62
N ARG A 68 -0.46 -8.88 0.22
CA ARG A 68 -1.57 -8.21 -0.48
C ARG A 68 -2.81 -8.24 0.40
N LEU A 69 -3.33 -7.06 0.72
CA LEU A 69 -4.51 -6.87 1.55
C LEU A 69 -5.71 -6.50 0.67
N THR A 70 -6.83 -7.19 0.82
CA THR A 70 -8.05 -7.03 0.02
C THR A 70 -9.27 -6.85 0.92
N SER A 71 -10.41 -6.47 0.34
CA SER A 71 -11.67 -6.34 1.08
C SER A 71 -12.16 -7.62 1.78
N LYS A 72 -11.55 -8.78 1.51
CA LYS A 72 -11.86 -10.04 2.22
C LYS A 72 -11.28 -10.08 3.63
N GLN A 73 -10.31 -9.21 3.94
CA GLN A 73 -9.71 -9.11 5.26
C GLN A 73 -10.37 -8.00 6.08
N THR A 74 -10.48 -8.24 7.37
CA THR A 74 -10.93 -7.27 8.37
C THR A 74 -9.81 -6.28 8.71
N LEU A 75 -10.18 -5.12 9.29
CA LEU A 75 -9.22 -4.15 9.81
C LEU A 75 -8.23 -4.78 10.81
N LYS A 76 -8.70 -5.74 11.62
CA LYS A 76 -7.86 -6.46 12.59
C LYS A 76 -6.80 -7.31 11.90
N GLU A 77 -7.17 -8.07 10.88
CA GLU A 77 -6.25 -8.91 10.10
C GLU A 77 -5.23 -8.07 9.34
N MET A 78 -5.67 -6.98 8.71
CA MET A 78 -4.78 -6.04 8.02
C MET A 78 -3.78 -5.38 8.99
N SER A 79 -4.26 -4.96 10.16
CA SER A 79 -3.38 -4.39 11.20
C SER A 79 -2.34 -5.39 11.69
N ALA A 80 -2.73 -6.66 11.85
CA ALA A 80 -1.81 -7.72 12.27
C ALA A 80 -0.70 -7.94 11.23
N ALA A 81 -1.07 -7.95 9.94
CA ALA A 81 -0.10 -8.08 8.85
C ALA A 81 0.93 -6.94 8.84
N ILE A 82 0.49 -5.69 9.05
CA ILE A 82 1.41 -4.53 9.13
C ILE A 82 2.32 -4.64 10.35
N ASN A 83 1.78 -4.94 11.53
CA ASN A 83 2.57 -5.09 12.75
C ASN A 83 3.62 -6.21 12.64
N GLN A 84 3.32 -7.30 11.94
CA GLN A 84 4.26 -8.39 11.71
C GLN A 84 5.47 -7.94 10.89
N GLN A 85 5.31 -7.01 9.95
CA GLN A 85 6.44 -6.45 9.20
C GLN A 85 7.22 -5.40 10.00
N LEU A 86 6.56 -4.68 10.92
CA LEU A 86 7.22 -3.69 11.79
C LEU A 86 8.10 -4.31 12.89
N GLN A 87 7.88 -5.58 13.21
CA GLN A 87 8.63 -6.31 14.26
C GLN A 87 9.83 -7.10 13.72
N LYS A 88 10.05 -7.07 12.40
CA LYS A 88 11.23 -7.65 11.75
C LYS A 88 12.38 -6.65 11.76
#